data_AF-A0AAN6INQ1-F1
#
_entry.id   AF-A0AAN6INQ1-F1
#
_cell.length_a   1.000
_cell.length_b   1.000
_cell.length_c   1.000
_cell.angle_alpha   90.00
_cell.angle_beta   90.00
_cell.angle_gamma   90.00
#
_symmetry.space_group_name_H-M   'P 1'
#
loop_
_entity.id
_entity.type
_entity.pdbx_description
1 polymer ?
#
loop_
_entity_poly.entity_id
_entity_poly.type
_entity_poly.pdbx_seq_one_letter_code
_entity_poly.pdbx_strand_id
1 'polypeptide(L)'
;MDEATRTAEAMQRDMSSLKNRFAILSTKETCQVCSQPLWLRQFYVFPCQHSFHSDCLTRRVVGSCNRVQRRRIQELQAQIVEITKQRRQLRLTPLMSKTKGAGKQTESDEQLEQQQRRAKQQLDALVAGECVLCGEVMIKSIAEPFISMDQTTVNAGADDAWSI
;
A
#
# COMPACT_ATOMS: atom_id res chain seq x y z
N MET A 1 26.15 15.50 32.88
CA MET A 1 25.18 16.13 31.95
C MET A 1 25.62 16.00 30.49
N ASP A 2 26.92 15.96 30.18
CA ASP A 2 27.42 15.90 28.78
C ASP A 2 27.15 14.60 28.02
N GLU A 3 26.95 13.48 28.73
CA GLU A 3 26.69 12.17 28.12
C GLU A 3 25.33 12.14 27.37
N ALA A 4 24.31 12.81 27.91
CA ALA A 4 23.01 12.93 27.27
C ALA A 4 23.06 13.80 26.00
N THR A 5 23.90 14.84 26.00
CA THR A 5 24.10 15.71 24.82
C THR A 5 24.85 14.95 23.72
N ARG A 6 25.88 14.19 24.09
CA ARG A 6 26.68 13.39 23.15
C ARG A 6 25.88 12.27 22.48
N THR A 7 24.96 11.63 23.21
CA THR A 7 24.05 10.63 22.61
C THR A 7 23.03 11.29 21.69
N ALA A 8 22.45 12.43 22.09
CA ALA A 8 21.51 13.17 21.24
C ALA A 8 22.16 13.61 19.91
N GLU A 9 23.40 14.09 19.93
CA GLU A 9 24.15 14.46 18.73
C GLU A 9 24.49 13.25 17.84
N ALA A 10 24.80 12.09 18.46
CA ALA A 10 25.00 10.84 17.72
C ALA A 10 23.72 10.39 17.01
N MET A 11 22.57 10.42 17.71
CA MET A 11 21.27 10.11 17.12
C MET A 11 20.91 11.04 15.96
N GLN A 12 21.22 12.34 16.07
CA GLN A 12 20.98 13.29 14.98
C GLN A 12 21.86 13.04 13.76
N ARG A 13 23.13 12.65 13.96
CA ARG A 13 24.03 12.23 12.88
C ARG A 13 23.52 10.97 12.19
N ASP A 14 23.09 9.98 12.97
CA ASP A 14 22.51 8.74 12.46
C ASP A 14 21.21 9.02 11.67
N MET A 15 20.30 9.81 12.24
CA MET A 15 19.05 10.24 11.59
C MET A 15 19.31 10.96 10.27
N SER A 16 20.38 11.76 10.21
CA SER A 16 20.79 12.47 8.99
C SER A 16 21.34 11.50 7.93
N SER A 17 22.08 10.46 8.33
CA SER A 17 22.57 9.42 7.42
C SER A 17 21.43 8.58 6.79
N LEU A 18 20.32 8.41 7.51
CA LEU A 18 19.14 7.68 7.02
C LEU A 18 18.47 8.36 5.82
N LYS A 19 18.64 9.68 5.66
CA LYS A 19 18.02 10.45 4.56
C LYS A 19 18.55 10.10 3.17
N ASN A 20 19.77 9.55 3.08
CA ASN A 20 20.43 9.24 1.81
C ASN A 20 20.56 7.73 1.53
N ARG A 21 19.71 6.89 2.14
CA ARG A 21 19.69 5.46 1.83
C ARG A 21 19.06 5.22 0.46
N PHE A 22 19.78 4.51 -0.40
CA PHE A 22 19.27 3.99 -1.65
C PHE A 22 19.08 2.47 -1.53
N ALA A 23 18.06 1.94 -2.21
CA ALA A 23 17.86 0.51 -2.35
C ALA A 23 18.23 0.11 -3.78
N ILE A 24 19.13 -0.87 -3.92
CA ILE A 24 19.43 -1.48 -5.22
C ILE A 24 18.50 -2.68 -5.38
N LEU A 25 17.65 -2.66 -6.39
CA LEU A 25 16.76 -3.77 -6.71
C LEU A 25 17.34 -4.59 -7.85
N SER A 26 17.44 -5.90 -7.64
CA SER A 26 17.84 -6.84 -8.68
C SER A 26 16.66 -7.23 -9.57
N THR A 27 16.92 -7.66 -10.81
CA THR A 27 15.88 -8.14 -11.73
C THR A 27 15.14 -9.39 -11.22
N LYS A 28 15.73 -10.10 -10.25
CA LYS A 28 15.15 -11.28 -9.59
C LYS A 28 14.30 -10.95 -8.35
N GLU A 29 14.10 -9.68 -8.03
CA GLU A 29 13.29 -9.28 -6.87
C GLU A 29 11.82 -9.69 -7.04
N THR A 30 11.29 -10.33 -5.99
CA THR A 30 9.92 -10.85 -5.92
C THR A 30 9.15 -10.22 -4.77
N CYS A 31 7.83 -10.15 -4.90
CA CYS A 31 6.97 -9.71 -3.81
C CYS A 31 6.97 -10.72 -2.66
N GLN A 32 7.14 -10.24 -1.43
CA GLN A 32 7.18 -11.08 -0.21
C GLN A 32 5.82 -11.66 0.21
N VAL A 33 4.73 -11.33 -0.51
CA VAL A 33 3.37 -11.84 -0.22
C VAL A 33 2.94 -12.90 -1.24
N CYS A 34 3.24 -12.69 -2.54
CA CYS A 34 2.78 -13.60 -3.61
C CYS A 34 3.93 -14.31 -4.36
N SER A 35 5.18 -14.00 -4.02
CA SER A 35 6.40 -14.55 -4.64
C SER A 35 6.51 -14.35 -6.15
N GLN A 36 5.71 -13.44 -6.74
CA GLN A 36 5.78 -13.08 -8.15
C GLN A 36 6.75 -11.91 -8.40
N PRO A 37 7.32 -11.77 -9.62
CA PRO A 37 8.24 -10.67 -9.95
C PRO A 37 7.63 -9.28 -9.74
N LEU A 38 8.42 -8.33 -9.22
CA LEU A 38 7.94 -6.97 -8.91
C LEU A 38 7.69 -6.10 -10.15
N TRP A 39 8.53 -6.25 -11.17
CA TRP A 39 8.65 -5.33 -12.31
C TRP A 39 7.40 -5.20 -13.19
N LEU A 40 6.44 -6.11 -13.07
CA LEU A 40 5.22 -6.13 -13.90
C LEU A 40 4.09 -5.24 -13.35
N ARG A 41 4.20 -4.76 -12.11
CA ARG A 41 3.15 -3.98 -11.43
C ARG A 41 3.79 -2.85 -10.61
N GLN A 42 2.97 -1.91 -10.16
CA GLN A 42 3.43 -0.91 -9.18
C GLN A 42 3.82 -1.61 -7.88
N PHE A 43 4.94 -1.20 -7.28
CA PHE A 43 5.49 -1.83 -6.10
C PHE A 43 6.05 -0.81 -5.12
N TYR A 44 6.14 -1.20 -3.86
CA TYR A 44 6.78 -0.45 -2.77
C TYR A 44 8.00 -1.21 -2.28
N VAL A 45 9.03 -0.44 -1.94
CA VAL A 45 10.26 -0.93 -1.31
C VAL A 45 10.45 -0.17 -0.01
N PHE A 46 10.49 -0.90 1.09
CA PHE A 46 10.68 -0.31 2.40
C PHE A 46 12.17 -0.16 2.73
N PRO A 47 12.54 0.75 3.65
CA PRO A 47 13.93 0.87 4.14
C PRO A 47 14.49 -0.40 4.78
N CYS A 48 13.62 -1.33 5.20
CA CYS A 48 13.98 -2.67 5.66
C CYS A 48 14.19 -3.69 4.53
N GLN A 49 14.28 -3.23 3.27
CA GLN A 49 14.48 -4.03 2.05
C GLN A 49 13.33 -4.96 1.64
N HIS A 50 12.24 -5.02 2.40
CA HIS A 50 11.05 -5.75 1.97
C HIS A 50 10.32 -5.03 0.84
N SER A 51 9.92 -5.83 -0.15
CA SER A 51 9.30 -5.34 -1.37
C SER A 51 7.94 -6.00 -1.64
N PHE A 52 6.97 -5.21 -2.05
CA PHE A 52 5.58 -5.66 -2.21
C PHE A 52 4.92 -5.01 -3.42
N HIS A 53 4.03 -5.72 -4.12
CA HIS A 53 3.12 -5.08 -5.05
C HIS A 53 2.14 -4.18 -4.32
N SER A 54 1.67 -3.11 -4.97
CA SER A 54 0.66 -2.20 -4.42
C SER A 54 -0.58 -2.93 -3.93
N ASP A 55 -1.05 -3.90 -4.70
CA ASP A 55 -2.28 -4.65 -4.43
C ASP A 55 -2.08 -5.63 -3.26
N CYS A 56 -0.94 -6.33 -3.26
CA CYS A 56 -0.58 -7.25 -2.19
C CYS A 56 -0.41 -6.53 -0.85
N LEU A 57 0.26 -5.38 -0.86
CA LEU A 57 0.43 -4.54 0.32
C LEU A 57 -0.92 -4.05 0.83
N THR A 58 -1.75 -3.47 -0.05
CA THR A 58 -3.07 -2.95 0.32
C THR A 58 -3.96 -4.03 0.92
N ARG A 59 -3.98 -5.24 0.34
CA ARG A 59 -4.76 -6.37 0.87
C ARG A 59 -4.31 -6.75 2.28
N ARG A 60 -3.00 -6.78 2.53
CA ARG A 60 -2.46 -7.12 3.85
C ARG A 60 -2.79 -6.04 4.88
N VAL A 61 -2.59 -4.77 4.53
CA VAL A 61 -2.90 -3.63 5.41
C VAL A 61 -4.39 -3.55 5.74
N VAL A 62 -5.27 -3.74 4.75
CA VAL A 62 -6.72 -3.74 4.99
C VAL A 62 -7.12 -4.85 5.95
N GLY A 63 -6.45 -6.01 5.93
CA GLY A 63 -6.71 -7.12 6.85
C GLY A 63 -6.39 -6.78 8.30
N SER A 64 -5.28 -6.10 8.56
CA SER A 64 -4.74 -5.84 9.90
C SER A 64 -5.00 -4.45 10.47
N CYS A 65 -5.62 -3.54 9.72
CA CYS A 65 -5.86 -2.17 10.16
C CYS A 65 -7.19 -1.97 10.89
N ASN A 66 -7.28 -0.85 11.62
CA ASN A 66 -8.45 -0.51 12.42
C ASN A 66 -9.66 -0.20 11.52
N ARG A 67 -10.90 -0.35 12.03
CA ARG A 67 -12.14 -0.07 11.27
C ARG A 67 -12.15 1.32 10.62
N VAL A 68 -11.65 2.33 11.32
CA VAL A 68 -11.55 3.72 10.82
C VAL A 68 -10.58 3.82 9.65
N GLN A 69 -9.39 3.23 9.77
CA GLN A 69 -8.38 3.22 8.70
C GLN A 69 -8.87 2.44 7.48
N ARG A 70 -9.49 1.27 7.70
CA ARG A 70 -10.10 0.47 6.62
C ARG A 70 -11.13 1.27 5.84
N ARG A 71 -12.05 1.94 6.53
CA ARG A 71 -13.06 2.80 5.89
C ARG A 71 -12.40 3.92 5.10
N ARG A 72 -11.39 4.58 5.66
CA ARG A 72 -10.69 5.68 4.97
C ARG A 72 -9.97 5.21 3.70
N ILE A 73 -9.32 4.04 3.75
CA ILE A 73 -8.66 3.43 2.59
C ILE A 73 -9.69 3.15 1.49
N GLN A 74 -10.83 2.55 1.83
CA GLN A 74 -11.90 2.26 0.87
C GLN A 74 -12.50 3.53 0.25
N GLU A 75 -12.71 4.58 1.06
CA GLU A 75 -13.17 5.88 0.58
C GLU A 75 -12.18 6.49 -0.43
N LEU A 76 -10.88 6.48 -0.14
CA LEU A 76 -9.84 7.00 -1.03
C LEU A 76 -9.75 6.19 -2.33
N GLN A 77 -9.83 4.86 -2.25
CA GLN A 77 -9.87 4.00 -3.43
C GLN A 77 -11.08 4.31 -4.32
N ALA A 78 -12.27 4.47 -3.74
CA ALA A 78 -13.49 4.83 -4.47
C ALA A 78 -13.36 6.20 -5.14
N GLN A 79 -12.79 7.19 -4.44
CA GLN A 79 -12.53 8.52 -4.99
C GLN A 79 -11.58 8.47 -6.20
N ILE A 80 -10.49 7.67 -6.13
CA ILE A 80 -9.55 7.53 -7.24
C ILE A 80 -10.22 6.90 -8.47
N VAL A 81 -11.07 5.90 -8.28
CA VAL A 81 -11.83 5.25 -9.37
C VAL A 81 -12.80 6.23 -10.02
N GLU A 82 -13.54 6.99 -9.21
CA GLU A 82 -14.52 7.97 -9.71
C GLU A 82 -13.83 9.09 -10.50
N ILE A 83 -12.73 9.65 -9.99
CA ILE A 83 -11.94 10.66 -10.72
C ILE A 83 -11.38 10.08 -12.02
N THR A 84 -10.91 8.83 -12.01
CA THR A 84 -10.40 8.17 -13.24
C THR A 84 -11.51 7.99 -14.28
N LYS A 85 -12.74 7.68 -13.85
CA LYS A 85 -13.92 7.58 -14.72
C LYS A 85 -14.28 8.94 -15.31
N GLN A 86 -14.31 9.99 -14.50
CA GLN A 86 -14.60 11.36 -14.94
C GLN A 86 -13.56 11.85 -15.97
N ARG A 87 -12.26 11.63 -15.71
CA ARG A 87 -11.19 11.95 -16.68
C ARG A 87 -11.33 11.17 -17.98
N ARG A 88 -11.72 9.89 -17.92
CA ARG A 88 -11.98 9.09 -19.13
C ARG A 88 -13.16 9.63 -19.93
N GLN A 89 -14.25 10.02 -19.27
CA GLN A 89 -15.42 10.61 -19.93
C GLN A 89 -15.09 11.92 -20.63
N LEU A 90 -14.29 12.79 -20.01
CA LEU A 90 -13.83 14.05 -20.61
C LEU A 90 -12.95 13.83 -21.85
N ARG A 91 -12.17 12.74 -21.90
CA ARG A 91 -11.30 12.41 -23.04
C ARG A 91 -12.00 11.67 -24.19
N LEU A 92 -13.15 11.03 -23.94
CA LEU A 92 -13.91 10.26 -24.93
C LEU A 92 -14.94 11.09 -25.73
N THR A 93 -14.96 12.41 -25.59
CA THR A 93 -15.86 13.30 -26.34
C THR A 93 -15.29 13.92 -27.64
N PRO A 94 -14.64 13.21 -28.60
CA PRO A 94 -14.13 13.86 -29.82
C PRO A 94 -14.85 13.46 -31.12
N LEU A 95 -16.19 13.60 -31.27
CA LEU A 95 -16.79 13.44 -32.62
C LEU A 95 -18.10 14.18 -32.98
N MET A 96 -18.61 15.15 -32.20
CA MET A 96 -19.85 15.87 -32.62
C MET A 96 -19.91 17.38 -32.39
N SER A 97 -18.90 18.06 -31.86
CA SER A 97 -18.99 19.52 -31.67
C SER A 97 -17.91 20.27 -32.46
N LYS A 98 -18.23 20.56 -33.72
CA LYS A 98 -17.64 21.69 -34.43
C LYS A 98 -18.02 22.97 -33.67
N THR A 99 -17.03 23.85 -33.51
CA THR A 99 -17.09 25.27 -33.10
C THR A 99 -16.83 25.60 -31.62
N LYS A 100 -15.62 26.17 -31.43
CA LYS A 100 -15.19 27.14 -30.39
C LYS A 100 -15.16 26.68 -28.92
N GLY A 101 -13.97 26.29 -28.44
CA GLY A 101 -13.71 26.23 -26.98
C GLY A 101 -12.54 25.37 -26.50
N ALA A 102 -11.36 25.41 -27.14
CA ALA A 102 -10.22 24.57 -26.75
C ALA A 102 -9.54 24.96 -25.41
N GLY A 103 -9.86 26.12 -24.81
CA GLY A 103 -9.16 26.64 -23.62
C GLY A 103 -9.78 26.30 -22.25
N LYS A 104 -11.03 25.81 -22.19
CA LYS A 104 -11.73 25.59 -20.90
C LYS A 104 -11.74 24.14 -20.42
N GLN A 105 -11.46 23.18 -21.31
CA GLN A 105 -11.39 21.76 -20.97
C GLN A 105 -10.05 21.36 -20.34
N THR A 106 -8.99 22.14 -20.58
CA THR A 106 -7.66 21.91 -20.01
C THR A 106 -7.63 22.19 -18.50
N GLU A 107 -8.28 23.27 -18.05
CA GLU A 107 -8.35 23.65 -16.63
C GLU A 107 -9.08 22.58 -15.78
N SER A 108 -10.12 21.94 -16.31
CA SER A 108 -10.87 20.91 -15.59
C SER A 108 -10.15 19.56 -15.53
N ASP A 109 -9.39 19.15 -16.56
CA ASP A 109 -8.57 17.92 -16.49
C ASP A 109 -7.38 18.10 -15.53
N GLU A 110 -6.75 19.29 -15.50
CA GLU A 110 -5.65 19.60 -14.58
C GLU A 110 -6.10 19.57 -13.11
N GLN A 111 -7.27 20.16 -12.80
CA GLN A 111 -7.86 20.12 -11.45
C GLN A 111 -8.17 18.69 -10.99
N LEU A 112 -8.80 17.88 -11.85
CA LEU A 112 -9.09 16.47 -11.56
C LEU A 112 -7.81 15.65 -11.37
N GLU A 113 -6.79 15.90 -12.18
CA GLU A 113 -5.50 15.24 -12.02
C GLU A 113 -4.82 15.61 -10.70
N GLN A 114 -4.86 16.88 -10.30
CA GLN A 114 -4.36 17.31 -9.01
C GLN A 114 -5.13 16.64 -7.86
N GLN A 115 -6.45 16.55 -7.97
CA GLN A 115 -7.29 15.85 -6.99
C GLN A 115 -6.93 14.35 -6.93
N GLN A 116 -6.73 13.70 -8.07
CA GLN A 116 -6.32 12.30 -8.17
C GLN A 116 -4.95 12.08 -7.52
N ARG A 117 -3.98 12.98 -7.76
CA ARG A 117 -2.64 12.93 -7.15
C ARG A 117 -2.73 13.04 -5.63
N ARG A 118 -3.52 13.99 -5.11
CA ARG A 118 -3.72 14.17 -3.66
C ARG A 118 -4.35 12.94 -3.01
N ALA A 119 -5.39 12.37 -3.64
CA ALA A 119 -6.04 11.17 -3.14
C ALA A 119 -5.10 9.96 -3.12
N LYS A 120 -4.29 9.77 -4.18
CA LYS A 120 -3.26 8.73 -4.24
C LYS A 120 -2.21 8.90 -3.16
N GLN A 121 -1.67 10.11 -2.96
CA GLN A 121 -0.70 10.39 -1.90
C GLN A 121 -1.24 10.08 -0.50
N GLN A 122 -2.51 10.39 -0.23
CA GLN A 122 -3.15 10.04 1.03
C GLN A 122 -3.30 8.53 1.21
N LEU A 123 -3.64 7.80 0.13
CA LEU A 123 -3.70 6.35 0.15
C LEU A 123 -2.31 5.74 0.40
N ASP A 124 -1.30 6.24 -0.30
CA ASP A 124 0.10 5.80 -0.17
C ASP A 124 0.61 6.02 1.26
N ALA A 125 0.32 7.17 1.88
CA ALA A 125 0.72 7.46 3.25
C ALA A 125 0.09 6.47 4.27
N LEU A 126 -1.13 6.00 4.01
CA LEU A 126 -1.82 5.05 4.89
C LEU A 126 -1.36 3.60 4.66
N VAL A 127 -1.13 3.21 3.40
CA VAL A 127 -0.80 1.83 3.03
C VAL A 127 0.69 1.55 3.13
N ALA A 128 1.54 2.51 2.76
CA ALA A 128 3.00 2.38 2.76
C ALA A 128 3.67 3.06 3.97
N GLY A 129 2.90 3.45 4.99
CA GLY A 129 3.44 4.06 6.20
C GLY A 129 4.35 3.12 7.01
N GLU A 130 4.11 1.81 6.95
CA GLU A 130 4.87 0.81 7.69
C GLU A 130 4.97 -0.52 6.93
N CYS A 131 6.07 -1.25 7.12
CA CYS A 131 6.25 -2.57 6.53
C CYS A 131 5.42 -3.62 7.29
N VAL A 132 4.57 -4.35 6.57
CA VAL A 132 3.69 -5.40 7.12
C VAL A 132 4.44 -6.62 7.70
N LEU A 133 5.75 -6.75 7.46
CA LEU A 133 6.59 -7.84 7.97
C LEU A 133 7.51 -7.41 9.12
N CYS A 134 7.78 -6.11 9.28
CA CYS A 134 8.70 -5.59 10.31
C CYS A 134 8.04 -4.64 11.31
N GLY A 135 6.77 -4.31 11.09
CA GLY A 135 6.07 -3.27 11.82
C GLY A 135 5.08 -3.75 12.87
N GLU A 136 4.24 -2.84 13.32
CA GLU A 136 3.16 -3.06 14.27
C GLU A 136 2.22 -4.19 13.83
N VAL A 137 1.97 -4.31 12.52
CA VAL A 137 1.14 -5.40 11.96
C VAL A 137 1.70 -6.77 12.37
N MET A 138 3.02 -6.96 12.28
CA MET A 138 3.66 -8.21 12.66
C MET A 138 3.63 -8.40 14.19
N ILE A 139 3.87 -7.33 14.95
CA ILE A 139 3.85 -7.39 16.42
C ILE A 139 2.46 -7.79 16.94
N LYS A 140 1.39 -7.19 16.40
CA LYS A 140 0.00 -7.51 16.77
C LYS A 140 -0.36 -8.97 16.46
N SER A 141 0.20 -9.53 15.39
CA SER A 141 -0.06 -10.93 15.01
C SER A 141 0.53 -11.97 15.98
N ILE A 142 1.51 -11.61 16.82
CA ILE A 142 2.09 -12.54 17.82
C ILE A 142 1.05 -12.90 18.90
N ALA A 143 0.14 -11.97 19.22
CA ALA A 143 -0.91 -12.19 20.20
C ALA A 143 -2.13 -12.91 19.60
N GLU A 144 -2.19 -13.06 18.27
CA GLU A 144 -3.27 -13.78 17.61
C GLU A 144 -3.00 -15.29 17.66
N PRO A 145 -4.00 -16.11 18.00
CA PRO A 145 -3.82 -17.56 18.01
C PRO A 145 -3.49 -18.05 16.59
N PHE A 146 -2.50 -18.94 16.48
CA PHE A 146 -2.11 -19.57 15.21
C PHE A 146 -3.26 -20.31 14.52
N ILE A 147 -4.27 -20.72 15.31
CA ILE A 147 -5.47 -21.40 14.85
C ILE A 147 -6.65 -20.48 15.17
N SER A 148 -7.27 -19.92 14.13
CA SER A 148 -8.58 -19.28 14.28
C SER A 148 -9.61 -20.38 14.57
N MET A 149 -10.50 -20.18 15.54
CA MET A 149 -11.50 -21.19 15.96
C MET A 149 -12.40 -21.69 14.81
N ASP A 150 -12.41 -21.00 13.67
CA ASP A 150 -13.06 -21.39 12.42
C ASP A 150 -12.39 -22.56 11.66
N GLN A 151 -11.14 -22.91 11.98
CA GLN A 151 -10.46 -24.07 11.39
C GLN A 151 -10.68 -25.37 12.17
N THR A 152 -11.22 -25.30 13.39
CA THR A 152 -11.37 -26.48 14.25
C THR A 152 -12.61 -27.33 13.88
N THR A 153 -13.52 -26.84 13.04
CA THR A 153 -14.80 -27.51 12.75
C THR A 153 -14.84 -28.31 11.46
N VAL A 154 -13.74 -28.42 10.71
CA VAL A 154 -13.73 -29.12 9.40
C VAL A 154 -12.92 -30.41 9.34
N ASN A 155 -12.44 -30.96 10.46
CA ASN A 155 -11.74 -32.25 10.43
C ASN A 155 -12.06 -33.26 11.54
N ALA A 156 -13.23 -33.15 12.19
CA ALA A 156 -13.70 -34.13 13.19
C ALA A 156 -14.54 -35.26 12.57
N GLY A 157 -14.34 -35.59 11.30
CA GLY A 157 -15.19 -36.56 10.60
C GLY A 157 -14.63 -37.04 9.26
N ALA A 158 -13.41 -37.59 9.27
CA ALA A 158 -12.95 -38.53 8.25
C ALA A 158 -11.70 -39.25 8.76
N ASP A 159 -11.67 -40.56 8.55
CA ASP A 159 -10.49 -41.44 8.56
C ASP A 159 -10.21 -42.22 9.85
N ASP A 160 -11.20 -43.02 10.27
CA ASP A 160 -10.95 -44.42 10.66
C ASP A 160 -10.29 -45.16 9.49
N ALA A 161 -8.97 -45.01 9.34
CA ALA A 161 -8.22 -45.68 8.27
C ALA A 161 -6.76 -45.99 8.66
N TRP A 162 -6.50 -46.40 9.90
CA TRP A 162 -5.26 -47.08 10.26
C TRP A 162 -5.57 -48.25 11.19
N SER A 163 -6.12 -49.32 10.60
CA SER A 163 -6.06 -50.67 11.17
C SER A 163 -4.72 -51.30 10.81
N ILE A 164 -3.77 -51.26 11.75
CA ILE A 164 -2.77 -52.31 12.01
C ILE A 164 -2.63 -52.42 13.52
#